data_AF-A0A093YHW2-F1
#
_entry.id   AF-A0A093YHW2-F1
#
_cell.length_a   1.000
_cell.length_b   1.000
_cell.length_c   1.000
_cell.angle_alpha   90.00
_cell.angle_beta   90.00
_cell.angle_gamma   90.00
#
_symmetry.space_group_name_H-M   'P 1'
#
loop_
_entity.id
_entity.type
_entity.pdbx_description
1 polymer ?
#
loop_
_entity_poly.entity_id
_entity_poly.type
_entity_poly.pdbx_seq_one_letter_code
_entity_poly.pdbx_strand_id
1 'polypeptide(L)'
;MHSHAAMDQPHQDESAIDGSSTSPMPKELSVKPDGCGETKVLEVGPHTFGKFVESTNGRPSLRTWAVDRDNSETMRHVETAAKAIRDGNYPVAFPTETVYGLGANARDSRAVQGIFKAKGRPSDNPLIVHIADLDMYTEMMKELKMPPETHLYITRYKELVNKFWPGPLTLLFPKPPNYLASEVTAGLDTVGLRMPDSALARTLIKVSGVPIAAPSANSSTKPSPTTAKHVLHDLNGKIQYILDGGPCNIGVESTVVDGLRDPPLILRPGGVSIDDIRECRGWEKVQKGYKDESEIGGSAPRAPGMKYKHYSPNATVILCENGILPTPQSTPGLKLIDMGEREIADTENESERIEIVPEAPPTNLNVGILRTEHWDKWLGWGKNPKGDAMKVLQHCKKETGTTDGLTALDYSVAKLFHCDGADSFSIKLIDVHLGNNAQTIASGLFAALREMDKRGVDVIFVEGIREDGVGTAAAVMNRARKAATERWGNMMTK
;
A
#
# COMPACT_ATOMS: atom_id res chain seq x y z
N MET A 1 -17.61 0.10 -67.40
CA MET A 1 -17.50 1.28 -68.29
C MET A 1 -18.75 1.30 -69.17
N HIS A 2 -19.34 2.48 -69.39
CA HIS A 2 -20.75 2.79 -69.74
C HIS A 2 -21.68 2.74 -68.50
N SER A 3 -22.52 3.73 -68.19
CA SER A 3 -22.98 4.93 -68.94
C SER A 3 -23.61 5.98 -68.00
N HIS A 4 -23.48 7.27 -68.39
CA HIS A 4 -24.38 8.46 -68.30
C HIS A 4 -25.61 8.43 -67.34
N ALA A 5 -26.07 9.54 -66.73
CA ALA A 5 -26.20 10.95 -67.14
C ALA A 5 -26.39 11.81 -65.85
N ALA A 6 -25.78 12.98 -65.64
CA ALA A 6 -25.94 14.32 -66.26
C ALA A 6 -27.21 15.09 -65.87
N MET A 7 -27.02 16.42 -65.71
CA MET A 7 -27.98 17.52 -65.53
C MET A 7 -28.51 17.74 -64.10
N ASP A 8 -28.68 18.96 -63.59
CA ASP A 8 -28.19 20.31 -63.93
C ASP A 8 -28.50 21.18 -62.70
N GLN A 9 -27.69 22.21 -62.42
CA GLN A 9 -28.00 23.21 -61.40
C GLN A 9 -28.91 24.31 -61.96
N PRO A 10 -29.64 25.03 -61.09
CA PRO A 10 -29.28 26.45 -60.96
C PRO A 10 -29.39 27.05 -59.53
N HIS A 11 -28.55 28.07 -59.34
CA HIS A 11 -28.48 29.15 -58.34
C HIS A 11 -29.66 29.37 -57.37
N GLN A 12 -29.35 29.65 -56.09
CA GLN A 12 -30.00 30.72 -55.30
C GLN A 12 -29.08 31.33 -54.22
N ASP A 13 -29.38 32.61 -53.98
CA ASP A 13 -28.73 33.67 -53.21
C ASP A 13 -28.78 33.59 -51.67
N GLU A 14 -27.99 34.47 -51.08
CA GLU A 14 -27.89 34.94 -49.69
C GLU A 14 -29.19 34.97 -48.84
N SER A 15 -29.07 34.60 -47.57
CA SER A 15 -29.23 35.51 -46.40
C SER A 15 -29.42 34.73 -45.09
N ALA A 16 -28.81 35.27 -44.03
CA ALA A 16 -28.83 34.77 -42.67
C ALA A 16 -30.14 35.12 -41.94
N ILE A 17 -30.53 34.30 -40.94
CA ILE A 17 -30.67 34.68 -39.51
C ILE A 17 -31.48 33.62 -38.73
N ASP A 18 -30.87 33.24 -37.60
CA ASP A 18 -31.34 32.69 -36.32
C ASP A 18 -32.26 31.47 -36.17
N GLY A 19 -31.80 30.58 -35.28
CA GLY A 19 -32.64 30.13 -34.18
C GLY A 19 -32.63 28.64 -33.88
N SER A 20 -31.51 28.06 -33.43
CA SER A 20 -31.60 26.80 -32.66
C SER A 20 -30.51 26.64 -31.60
N SER A 21 -30.93 26.83 -30.35
CA SER A 21 -30.57 26.05 -29.16
C SER A 21 -29.42 25.04 -29.32
N THR A 22 -28.21 25.44 -28.91
CA THR A 22 -27.07 24.53 -28.76
C THR A 22 -27.12 23.88 -27.38
N SER A 23 -27.47 22.59 -27.35
CA SER A 23 -27.12 21.69 -26.24
C SER A 23 -25.59 21.60 -26.14
N PRO A 24 -24.98 21.67 -24.94
CA PRO A 24 -23.54 21.55 -24.82
C PRO A 24 -23.13 20.10 -25.11
N MET A 25 -22.32 19.91 -26.15
CA MET A 25 -21.65 18.64 -26.40
C MET A 25 -20.73 18.29 -25.22
N PRO A 26 -20.61 17.00 -24.84
CA PRO A 26 -19.71 16.61 -23.77
C PRO A 26 -18.28 16.94 -24.17
N LYS A 27 -17.55 17.66 -23.32
CA LYS A 27 -16.12 17.92 -23.47
C LYS A 27 -15.39 16.59 -23.69
N GLU A 28 -14.75 16.44 -24.85
CA GLU A 28 -13.81 15.36 -25.10
C GLU A 28 -12.74 15.37 -24.00
N LEU A 29 -12.69 14.27 -23.26
CA LEU A 29 -11.66 14.01 -22.25
C LEU A 29 -10.29 14.06 -22.92
N SER A 30 -9.46 15.03 -22.51
CA SER A 30 -8.10 15.18 -23.01
C SER A 30 -7.28 13.93 -22.65
N VAL A 31 -7.02 13.09 -23.65
CA VAL A 31 -6.13 11.95 -23.52
C VAL A 31 -4.70 12.48 -23.38
N LYS A 32 -4.10 12.30 -22.20
CA LYS A 32 -2.66 12.57 -22.02
C LYS A 32 -1.87 11.58 -22.88
N PRO A 33 -0.74 11.97 -23.48
CA PRO A 33 -0.02 11.15 -24.48
C PRO A 33 0.39 9.74 -24.03
N ASP A 34 0.33 9.44 -22.73
CA ASP A 34 0.76 8.17 -22.14
C ASP A 34 -0.23 7.54 -21.12
N GLY A 35 -1.44 8.10 -20.97
CA GLY A 35 -2.40 7.70 -19.93
C GLY A 35 -3.77 7.28 -20.48
N CYS A 36 -4.56 6.55 -19.67
CA CYS A 36 -5.88 6.06 -20.05
C CYS A 36 -7.03 7.09 -19.90
N GLY A 37 -6.72 8.38 -19.76
CA GLY A 37 -7.66 9.42 -19.34
C GLY A 37 -7.82 9.51 -17.82
N GLU A 38 -8.90 10.14 -17.33
CA GLU A 38 -9.21 10.25 -15.90
C GLU A 38 -9.57 8.89 -15.29
N THR A 39 -9.00 8.58 -14.11
CA THR A 39 -9.28 7.33 -13.40
C THR A 39 -10.67 7.35 -12.79
N LYS A 40 -11.49 6.33 -13.05
CA LYS A 40 -12.83 6.20 -12.48
C LYS A 40 -12.81 5.33 -11.23
N VAL A 41 -13.41 5.82 -10.15
CA VAL A 41 -13.67 5.03 -8.94
C VAL A 41 -15.04 4.37 -9.08
N LEU A 42 -15.07 3.05 -8.97
CA LEU A 42 -16.26 2.22 -9.03
C LEU A 42 -16.61 1.80 -7.60
N GLU A 43 -17.61 2.46 -7.02
CA GLU A 43 -18.02 2.21 -5.63
C GLU A 43 -18.69 0.84 -5.49
N VAL A 44 -18.37 0.14 -4.41
CA VAL A 44 -18.92 -1.17 -4.10
C VAL A 44 -19.76 -1.05 -2.84
N GLY A 45 -21.08 -1.15 -3.00
CA GLY A 45 -22.02 -1.22 -1.88
C GLY A 45 -22.05 -2.59 -1.20
N PRO A 46 -22.75 -2.72 -0.06
CA PRO A 46 -22.90 -3.99 0.66
C PRO A 46 -23.42 -5.11 -0.24
N HIS A 47 -22.70 -6.23 -0.29
CA HIS A 47 -23.04 -7.38 -1.14
C HIS A 47 -22.40 -8.67 -0.61
N THR A 48 -23.04 -9.81 -0.85
CA THR A 48 -22.60 -11.16 -0.41
C THR A 48 -21.53 -11.77 -1.32
N PHE A 49 -21.51 -11.35 -2.59
CA PHE A 49 -20.56 -11.69 -3.69
C PHE A 49 -20.50 -13.15 -4.11
N GLY A 50 -20.56 -14.09 -3.19
CA GLY A 50 -20.47 -15.50 -3.48
C GLY A 50 -20.08 -16.34 -2.28
N LYS A 51 -19.98 -17.64 -2.52
CA LYS A 51 -19.56 -18.64 -1.53
C LYS A 51 -18.88 -19.82 -2.21
N PHE A 52 -18.08 -20.57 -1.46
CA PHE A 52 -17.58 -21.86 -1.94
C PHE A 52 -18.71 -22.88 -2.03
N VAL A 53 -18.71 -23.69 -3.08
CA VAL A 53 -19.63 -24.81 -3.24
C VAL A 53 -19.24 -25.91 -2.25
N GLU A 54 -20.20 -26.36 -1.44
CA GLU A 54 -20.00 -27.44 -0.48
C GLU A 54 -19.75 -28.77 -1.19
N SER A 55 -18.84 -29.57 -0.63
CA SER A 55 -18.63 -30.95 -1.09
C SER A 55 -19.72 -31.87 -0.53
N THR A 56 -19.96 -33.01 -1.18
CA THR A 56 -20.93 -34.04 -0.78
C THR A 56 -20.74 -34.56 0.65
N ASN A 57 -19.61 -34.28 1.28
CA ASN A 57 -19.28 -34.67 2.66
C ASN A 57 -19.51 -33.54 3.70
N GLY A 58 -20.22 -32.46 3.34
CA GLY A 58 -20.56 -31.35 4.25
C GLY A 58 -19.38 -30.47 4.68
N ARG A 59 -18.20 -30.62 4.07
CA ARG A 59 -17.06 -29.72 4.28
C ARG A 59 -16.99 -28.71 3.14
N PRO A 60 -16.85 -27.41 3.43
CA PRO A 60 -16.52 -26.42 2.40
C PRO A 60 -15.23 -26.84 1.72
N SER A 61 -15.29 -27.05 0.41
CA SER A 61 -14.07 -27.26 -0.38
C SER A 61 -13.70 -25.93 -1.01
N LEU A 62 -12.43 -25.54 -0.97
CA LEU A 62 -11.92 -24.35 -1.69
C LEU A 62 -11.94 -24.53 -3.22
N ARG A 63 -12.70 -25.51 -3.70
CA ARG A 63 -12.66 -26.03 -5.06
C ARG A 63 -13.27 -25.06 -6.06
N THR A 64 -14.49 -24.62 -5.79
CA THR A 64 -15.26 -23.80 -6.72
C THR A 64 -15.87 -22.63 -5.97
N TRP A 65 -15.51 -21.41 -6.37
CA TRP A 65 -16.16 -20.18 -5.90
C TRP A 65 -17.39 -19.92 -6.78
N ALA A 66 -18.59 -20.02 -6.20
CA ALA A 66 -19.84 -19.68 -6.85
C ALA A 66 -20.14 -18.19 -6.61
N VAL A 67 -20.23 -17.43 -7.70
CA VAL A 67 -20.56 -16.00 -7.66
C VAL A 67 -22.06 -15.84 -7.50
N ASP A 68 -22.44 -15.01 -6.54
CA ASP A 68 -23.80 -14.51 -6.39
C ASP A 68 -24.02 -13.40 -7.42
N ARG A 69 -24.84 -13.68 -8.43
CA ARG A 69 -25.09 -12.75 -9.54
C ARG A 69 -26.45 -12.09 -9.34
N ASP A 70 -26.43 -10.78 -9.28
CA ASP A 70 -27.63 -9.95 -9.31
C ASP A 70 -27.47 -8.80 -10.30
N ASN A 71 -28.50 -7.96 -10.43
CA ASN A 71 -28.48 -6.77 -11.29
C ASN A 71 -28.13 -5.49 -10.51
N SER A 72 -27.50 -5.61 -9.33
CA SER A 72 -27.10 -4.46 -8.51
C SER A 72 -26.05 -3.61 -9.21
N GLU A 73 -25.98 -2.33 -8.83
CA GLU A 73 -24.91 -1.44 -9.29
C GLU A 73 -23.53 -1.97 -8.89
N THR A 74 -23.41 -2.52 -7.68
CA THR A 74 -22.20 -3.20 -7.19
C THR A 74 -21.73 -4.28 -8.16
N MET A 75 -22.61 -5.19 -8.59
CA MET A 75 -22.23 -6.26 -9.52
C MET A 75 -21.93 -5.73 -10.92
N ARG A 76 -22.62 -4.69 -11.40
CA ARG A 76 -22.26 -4.01 -12.67
C ARG A 76 -20.88 -3.38 -12.62
N HIS A 77 -20.49 -2.79 -11.49
CA HIS A 77 -19.13 -2.27 -11.27
C HIS A 77 -18.08 -3.38 -11.27
N VAL A 78 -18.35 -4.50 -10.60
CA VAL A 78 -17.48 -5.68 -10.62
C VAL A 78 -17.35 -6.24 -12.04
N GLU A 79 -18.44 -6.34 -12.80
CA GLU A 79 -18.43 -6.82 -14.19
C GLU A 79 -17.67 -5.87 -15.13
N THR A 80 -17.80 -4.56 -14.90
CA THR A 80 -17.04 -3.53 -15.64
C THR A 80 -15.54 -3.69 -15.39
N ALA A 81 -15.13 -3.81 -14.12
CA ALA A 81 -13.75 -4.07 -13.74
C ALA A 81 -13.25 -5.41 -14.30
N ALA A 82 -14.05 -6.47 -14.22
CA ALA A 82 -13.70 -7.79 -14.72
C ALA A 82 -13.50 -7.81 -16.24
N LYS A 83 -14.35 -7.12 -17.00
CA LYS A 83 -14.20 -6.93 -18.44
C LYS A 83 -12.92 -6.17 -18.77
N ALA A 84 -12.62 -5.10 -18.04
CA ALA A 84 -11.40 -4.34 -18.22
C ALA A 84 -10.14 -5.18 -17.95
N ILE A 85 -10.17 -6.08 -16.95
CA ILE A 85 -9.07 -7.01 -16.67
C ILE A 85 -8.92 -8.04 -17.80
N ARG A 86 -10.02 -8.65 -18.24
CA ARG A 86 -9.98 -9.73 -19.23
C ARG A 86 -9.56 -9.24 -20.61
N ASP A 87 -10.12 -8.11 -21.05
CA ASP A 87 -10.05 -7.65 -22.44
C ASP A 87 -9.16 -6.40 -22.63
N GLY A 88 -8.76 -5.74 -21.53
CA GLY A 88 -8.04 -4.45 -21.56
C GLY A 88 -6.52 -4.56 -21.36
N ASN A 89 -5.83 -3.48 -21.71
CA ASN A 89 -4.37 -3.35 -21.55
C ASN A 89 -3.96 -2.58 -20.29
N TYR A 90 -4.90 -1.94 -19.60
CA TYR A 90 -4.64 -1.17 -18.38
C TYR A 90 -5.03 -2.00 -17.16
N PRO A 91 -4.21 -1.97 -16.09
CA PRO A 91 -4.56 -2.66 -14.87
C PRO A 91 -5.72 -1.96 -14.14
N VAL A 92 -6.41 -2.75 -13.32
CA VAL A 92 -7.51 -2.31 -12.44
C VAL A 92 -7.08 -2.46 -11.00
N ALA A 93 -7.30 -1.43 -10.17
CA ALA A 93 -7.03 -1.54 -8.75
C ALA A 93 -8.23 -2.11 -7.99
N PHE A 94 -7.99 -2.98 -7.00
CA PHE A 94 -9.04 -3.62 -6.21
C PHE A 94 -8.56 -3.94 -4.78
N PRO A 95 -9.45 -3.93 -3.78
CA PRO A 95 -9.09 -4.23 -2.39
C PRO A 95 -8.89 -5.74 -2.17
N THR A 96 -7.99 -6.05 -1.25
CA THR A 96 -7.90 -7.36 -0.60
C THR A 96 -7.99 -7.17 0.91
N GLU A 97 -7.94 -8.25 1.69
CA GLU A 97 -7.79 -8.19 3.14
C GLU A 97 -6.43 -7.60 3.57
N THR A 98 -5.42 -7.66 2.70
CA THR A 98 -4.06 -7.15 2.97
C THR A 98 -3.87 -5.68 2.59
N VAL A 99 -3.77 -5.42 1.29
CA VAL A 99 -3.56 -4.10 0.68
C VAL A 99 -4.31 -4.08 -0.66
N TYR A 100 -4.53 -2.91 -1.24
CA TYR A 100 -5.06 -2.81 -2.60
C TYR A 100 -4.06 -3.38 -3.61
N GLY A 101 -4.54 -4.26 -4.49
CA GLY A 101 -3.79 -4.84 -5.59
C GLY A 101 -4.02 -4.09 -6.90
N LEU A 102 -3.02 -4.06 -7.77
CA LEU A 102 -3.10 -3.52 -9.13
C LEU A 102 -3.12 -4.66 -10.14
N GLY A 103 -4.31 -5.12 -10.50
CA GLY A 103 -4.54 -6.35 -11.25
C GLY A 103 -4.54 -6.19 -12.76
N ALA A 104 -3.93 -7.13 -13.45
CA ALA A 104 -4.13 -7.36 -14.88
C ALA A 104 -4.22 -8.86 -15.18
N ASN A 105 -4.73 -9.22 -16.36
CA ASN A 105 -4.77 -10.60 -16.83
C ASN A 105 -3.35 -11.20 -16.84
N ALA A 106 -3.10 -12.21 -16.01
CA ALA A 106 -1.76 -12.82 -15.87
C ALA A 106 -1.30 -13.59 -17.12
N ARG A 107 -2.20 -13.79 -18.09
CA ARG A 107 -1.94 -14.51 -19.35
C ARG A 107 -1.58 -13.57 -20.52
N ASP A 108 -1.83 -12.26 -20.41
CA ASP A 108 -1.56 -11.29 -21.48
C ASP A 108 -0.35 -10.43 -21.12
N SER A 109 0.75 -10.55 -21.89
CA SER A 109 1.97 -9.75 -21.68
C SER A 109 1.71 -8.25 -21.74
N ARG A 110 0.84 -7.75 -22.62
CA ARG A 110 0.57 -6.30 -22.73
C ARG A 110 -0.12 -5.79 -21.47
N ALA A 111 -1.09 -6.56 -20.95
CA ALA A 111 -1.79 -6.21 -19.73
C ALA A 111 -0.83 -6.23 -18.51
N VAL A 112 0.04 -7.23 -18.42
CA VAL A 112 1.06 -7.31 -17.37
C VAL A 112 2.10 -6.18 -17.47
N GLN A 113 2.56 -5.84 -18.67
CA GLN A 113 3.42 -4.67 -18.91
C GLN A 113 2.75 -3.36 -18.48
N GLY A 114 1.42 -3.26 -18.62
CA GLY A 114 0.61 -2.15 -18.10
C GLY A 114 0.78 -1.93 -16.59
N ILE A 115 0.94 -3.01 -15.80
CA ILE A 115 1.25 -2.92 -14.36
C ILE A 115 2.59 -2.23 -14.13
N PHE A 116 3.64 -2.68 -14.83
CA PHE A 116 4.98 -2.13 -14.69
C PHE A 116 5.03 -0.67 -15.11
N LYS A 117 4.38 -0.32 -16.24
CA LYS A 117 4.25 1.07 -16.74
C LYS A 117 3.54 1.96 -15.73
N ALA A 118 2.36 1.57 -15.25
CA ALA A 118 1.56 2.37 -14.33
C ALA A 118 2.30 2.64 -12.99
N LYS A 119 3.03 1.64 -12.48
CA LYS A 119 3.78 1.77 -11.22
C LYS A 119 5.13 2.46 -11.37
N GLY A 120 5.74 2.46 -12.56
CA GLY A 120 7.18 2.70 -12.70
C GLY A 120 8.00 1.63 -11.99
N ARG A 121 7.58 0.36 -12.08
CA ARG A 121 8.20 -0.79 -11.39
C ARG A 121 9.28 -1.43 -12.28
N PRO A 122 10.45 -1.82 -11.74
CA PRO A 122 11.44 -2.63 -12.46
C PRO A 122 10.86 -3.98 -12.92
N SER A 123 11.16 -4.37 -14.17
CA SER A 123 10.64 -5.60 -14.80
C SER A 123 11.23 -6.89 -14.23
N ASP A 124 12.34 -6.81 -13.47
CA ASP A 124 12.98 -7.97 -12.83
C ASP A 124 12.30 -8.37 -11.50
N ASN A 125 11.26 -7.65 -11.07
CA ASN A 125 10.56 -7.90 -9.82
C ASN A 125 9.24 -8.66 -10.05
N PRO A 126 9.17 -9.97 -9.71
CA PRO A 126 8.04 -10.82 -10.06
C PRO A 126 6.73 -10.34 -9.42
N LEU A 127 5.61 -10.84 -9.94
CA LEU A 127 4.26 -10.53 -9.49
C LEU A 127 3.61 -11.75 -8.83
N ILE A 128 2.70 -11.51 -7.89
CA ILE A 128 1.86 -12.56 -7.30
C ILE A 128 0.61 -12.71 -8.16
N VAL A 129 0.29 -13.95 -8.50
CA VAL A 129 -0.93 -14.30 -9.23
C VAL A 129 -2.02 -14.68 -8.24
N HIS A 130 -3.16 -14.01 -8.38
CA HIS A 130 -4.34 -14.22 -7.56
C HIS A 130 -5.31 -15.16 -8.29
N ILE A 131 -5.83 -16.15 -7.56
CA ILE A 131 -6.80 -17.13 -8.04
C ILE A 131 -8.09 -17.06 -7.20
N ALA A 132 -9.23 -17.38 -7.80
CA ALA A 132 -10.51 -17.38 -7.10
C ALA A 132 -10.75 -18.66 -6.30
N ASP A 133 -10.29 -19.81 -6.83
CA ASP A 133 -10.59 -21.15 -6.34
C ASP A 133 -9.57 -22.19 -6.83
N LEU A 134 -9.65 -23.43 -6.33
CA LEU A 134 -8.72 -24.50 -6.72
C LEU A 134 -9.02 -25.10 -8.11
N ASP A 135 -10.21 -24.92 -8.67
CA ASP A 135 -10.47 -25.30 -10.07
C ASP A 135 -9.60 -24.45 -11.02
N MET A 136 -9.49 -23.14 -10.78
CA MET A 136 -8.59 -22.26 -11.54
C MET A 136 -7.11 -22.65 -11.36
N TYR A 137 -6.69 -23.04 -10.15
CA TYR A 137 -5.36 -23.60 -9.92
C TYR A 137 -5.14 -24.88 -10.75
N THR A 138 -6.11 -25.79 -10.73
CA THR A 138 -6.03 -27.08 -11.43
C THR A 138 -5.92 -26.88 -12.94
N GLU A 139 -6.69 -25.95 -13.49
CA GLU A 139 -6.60 -25.56 -14.90
C GLU A 139 -5.21 -25.01 -15.26
N MET A 140 -4.70 -24.08 -14.45
CA MET A 140 -3.38 -23.48 -14.64
C MET A 140 -2.23 -24.49 -14.62
N MET A 141 -2.35 -25.54 -13.80
CA MET A 141 -1.31 -26.55 -13.64
C MET A 141 -1.44 -27.74 -14.61
N LYS A 142 -2.48 -27.77 -15.46
CA LYS A 142 -2.79 -28.92 -16.33
C LYS A 142 -1.68 -29.27 -17.34
N GLU A 143 -0.94 -28.28 -17.84
CA GLU A 143 0.07 -28.46 -18.89
C GLU A 143 1.47 -28.82 -18.36
N LEU A 144 1.70 -28.74 -17.05
CA LEU A 144 2.91 -29.29 -16.47
C LEU A 144 2.85 -30.81 -16.69
N LYS A 145 3.65 -31.35 -17.61
CA LYS A 145 3.84 -32.79 -17.81
C LYS A 145 4.35 -33.37 -16.50
N MET A 146 3.45 -33.86 -15.65
CA MET A 146 3.72 -34.22 -14.26
C MET A 146 4.59 -35.49 -14.19
N PRO A 147 5.78 -35.48 -13.58
CA PRO A 147 6.24 -36.64 -12.81
C PRO A 147 5.26 -36.89 -11.64
N PRO A 148 5.11 -38.12 -11.13
CA PRO A 148 4.27 -38.45 -9.97
C PRO A 148 4.51 -37.55 -8.74
N GLU A 149 5.72 -36.99 -8.63
CA GLU A 149 6.16 -36.07 -7.57
C GLU A 149 5.55 -34.66 -7.66
N THR A 150 4.81 -34.29 -8.71
CA THR A 150 4.25 -32.93 -8.89
C THR A 150 2.79 -32.79 -8.42
N HIS A 151 2.02 -33.88 -8.37
CA HIS A 151 0.79 -33.96 -7.55
C HIS A 151 1.09 -33.70 -6.05
N LEU A 152 2.37 -33.77 -5.68
CA LEU A 152 2.87 -33.49 -4.34
C LEU A 152 2.87 -32.01 -3.98
N TYR A 153 2.83 -31.04 -4.92
CA TYR A 153 3.02 -29.63 -4.52
C TYR A 153 1.83 -29.08 -3.73
N ILE A 154 0.58 -29.25 -4.21
CA ILE A 154 -0.58 -28.91 -3.38
C ILE A 154 -0.66 -29.79 -2.13
N THR A 155 -0.20 -31.03 -2.22
CA THR A 155 -0.13 -31.95 -1.07
C THR A 155 0.86 -31.46 -0.01
N ARG A 156 2.00 -30.89 -0.41
CA ARG A 156 3.04 -30.31 0.46
C ARG A 156 2.54 -29.06 1.16
N TYR A 157 1.70 -28.29 0.46
CA TYR A 157 1.04 -27.13 1.03
C TYR A 157 -0.31 -27.43 1.68
N LYS A 158 -0.75 -28.69 1.74
CA LYS A 158 -2.13 -29.05 2.14
C LYS A 158 -2.54 -28.43 3.47
N GLU A 159 -1.69 -28.54 4.49
CA GLU A 159 -1.97 -27.99 5.82
C GLU A 159 -2.04 -26.46 5.80
N LEU A 160 -1.15 -25.80 5.05
CA LEU A 160 -1.18 -24.35 4.88
C LEU A 160 -2.40 -23.86 4.11
N VAL A 161 -2.78 -24.56 3.03
CA VAL A 161 -3.98 -24.24 2.23
C VAL A 161 -5.24 -24.41 3.09
N ASN A 162 -5.34 -25.49 3.86
CA ASN A 162 -6.50 -25.74 4.72
C ASN A 162 -6.63 -24.69 5.84
N LYS A 163 -5.51 -24.23 6.42
CA LYS A 163 -5.52 -23.30 7.55
C LYS A 163 -5.60 -21.83 7.12
N PHE A 164 -4.96 -21.46 6.00
CA PHE A 164 -4.72 -20.06 5.65
C PHE A 164 -5.26 -19.62 4.28
N TRP A 165 -5.85 -20.52 3.48
CA TRP A 165 -6.56 -20.13 2.25
C TRP A 165 -8.09 -20.25 2.40
N PRO A 166 -8.85 -19.28 1.89
CA PRO A 166 -8.40 -17.97 1.39
C PRO A 166 -7.75 -17.15 2.50
N GLY A 167 -6.76 -16.32 2.16
CA GLY A 167 -6.08 -15.51 3.18
C GLY A 167 -4.76 -14.89 2.77
N PRO A 168 -4.06 -14.29 3.76
CA PRO A 168 -2.86 -13.48 3.54
C PRO A 168 -1.61 -14.35 3.40
N LEU A 169 -1.72 -15.51 2.75
CA LEU A 169 -0.62 -16.43 2.49
C LEU A 169 -0.40 -16.60 0.98
N THR A 170 0.83 -16.46 0.54
CA THR A 170 1.27 -16.68 -0.83
C THR A 170 2.24 -17.86 -0.86
N LEU A 171 2.00 -18.80 -1.76
CA LEU A 171 2.75 -20.05 -1.87
C LEU A 171 3.48 -20.10 -3.21
N LEU A 172 4.76 -20.49 -3.21
CA LEU A 172 5.53 -20.65 -4.45
C LEU A 172 5.27 -22.01 -5.10
N PHE A 173 4.97 -21.98 -6.40
CA PHE A 173 4.82 -23.16 -7.25
C PHE A 173 5.79 -23.09 -8.42
N PRO A 174 6.14 -24.23 -9.04
CA PRO A 174 6.78 -24.19 -10.36
C PRO A 174 5.90 -23.43 -11.35
N LYS A 175 6.55 -22.65 -12.21
CA LYS A 175 5.86 -21.90 -13.26
C LYS A 175 5.24 -22.87 -14.27
N PRO A 176 3.94 -22.76 -14.58
CA PRO A 176 3.34 -23.54 -15.65
C PRO A 176 3.90 -23.10 -17.02
N PRO A 177 4.31 -24.04 -17.90
CA PRO A 177 4.82 -23.69 -19.22
C PRO A 177 3.70 -23.05 -20.05
N ASN A 178 4.02 -21.99 -20.80
CA ASN A 178 3.14 -21.34 -21.79
C ASN A 178 1.77 -20.84 -21.28
N TYR A 179 1.51 -20.84 -19.97
CA TYR A 179 0.23 -20.41 -19.40
C TYR A 179 0.25 -18.95 -18.93
N LEU A 180 1.35 -18.49 -18.34
CA LEU A 180 1.52 -17.14 -17.80
C LEU A 180 2.39 -16.28 -18.72
N ALA A 181 2.11 -14.98 -18.77
CA ALA A 181 2.99 -14.00 -19.39
C ALA A 181 4.37 -14.01 -18.71
N SER A 182 5.43 -13.89 -19.49
CA SER A 182 6.82 -14.04 -19.01
C SER A 182 7.19 -13.02 -17.92
N GLU A 183 6.60 -11.83 -18.00
CA GLU A 183 6.79 -10.69 -17.11
C GLU A 183 6.23 -10.96 -15.70
N VAL A 184 5.30 -11.91 -15.55
CA VAL A 184 4.76 -12.30 -14.24
C VAL A 184 5.85 -12.88 -13.36
N THR A 185 6.69 -13.77 -13.90
CA THR A 185 7.74 -14.43 -13.11
C THR A 185 9.09 -13.75 -13.24
N ALA A 186 9.20 -12.69 -14.05
CA ALA A 186 10.45 -11.99 -14.31
C ALA A 186 11.61 -12.94 -14.71
N GLY A 187 11.28 -13.98 -15.49
CA GLY A 187 12.24 -14.99 -15.93
C GLY A 187 12.50 -16.14 -14.95
N LEU A 188 11.90 -16.12 -13.74
CA LEU A 188 12.02 -17.22 -12.78
C LEU A 188 11.25 -18.47 -13.23
N ASP A 189 11.69 -19.61 -12.68
CA ASP A 189 11.04 -20.92 -12.84
C ASP A 189 9.91 -21.17 -11.84
N THR A 190 9.62 -20.18 -10.99
CA THR A 190 8.57 -20.25 -9.97
C THR A 190 7.59 -19.09 -10.09
N VAL A 191 6.38 -19.29 -9.59
CA VAL A 191 5.32 -18.29 -9.49
C VAL A 191 4.73 -18.31 -8.08
N GLY A 192 4.49 -17.13 -7.51
CA GLY A 192 3.75 -17.00 -6.25
C GLY A 192 2.25 -16.97 -6.50
N LEU A 193 1.50 -17.89 -5.92
CA LEU A 193 0.04 -17.92 -6.00
C LEU A 193 -0.60 -17.53 -4.67
N ARG A 194 -1.77 -16.88 -4.74
CA ARG A 194 -2.57 -16.51 -3.57
C ARG A 194 -4.06 -16.61 -3.88
N MET A 195 -4.82 -17.15 -2.93
CA MET A 195 -6.28 -17.03 -2.91
C MET A 195 -6.66 -15.97 -1.87
N PRO A 196 -7.03 -14.73 -2.25
CA PRO A 196 -7.26 -13.65 -1.30
C PRO A 196 -8.50 -13.89 -0.43
N ASP A 197 -8.45 -13.50 0.85
CA ASP A 197 -9.64 -13.52 1.72
C ASP A 197 -10.57 -12.31 1.57
N SER A 198 -10.78 -11.88 0.32
CA SER A 198 -11.76 -10.85 -0.02
C SER A 198 -12.77 -11.46 -0.98
N ALA A 199 -14.03 -11.54 -0.55
CA ALA A 199 -15.12 -12.07 -1.38
C ALA A 199 -15.29 -11.23 -2.67
N LEU A 200 -15.09 -9.91 -2.57
CA LEU A 200 -15.03 -9.00 -3.71
C LEU A 200 -13.88 -9.36 -4.65
N ALA A 201 -12.66 -9.54 -4.14
CA ALA A 201 -11.49 -9.90 -4.96
C ALA A 201 -11.67 -11.27 -5.64
N ARG A 202 -12.13 -12.29 -4.91
CA ARG A 202 -12.41 -13.62 -5.49
C ARG A 202 -13.47 -13.55 -6.58
N THR A 203 -14.51 -12.75 -6.36
CA THR A 203 -15.58 -12.55 -7.35
C THR A 203 -15.08 -11.81 -8.58
N LEU A 204 -14.27 -10.76 -8.41
CA LEU A 204 -13.60 -10.09 -9.54
C LEU A 204 -12.75 -11.08 -10.35
N ILE A 205 -11.93 -11.91 -9.70
CA ILE A 205 -11.11 -12.93 -10.37
C ILE A 205 -12.01 -13.94 -11.11
N LYS A 206 -13.06 -14.45 -10.45
CA LYS A 206 -13.96 -15.45 -11.02
C LYS A 206 -14.75 -14.92 -12.22
N VAL A 207 -15.28 -13.69 -12.14
CA VAL A 207 -16.02 -13.04 -13.22
C VAL A 207 -15.10 -12.62 -14.36
N SER A 208 -13.84 -12.27 -14.08
CA SER A 208 -12.84 -12.00 -15.11
C SER A 208 -12.53 -13.25 -15.94
N GLY A 209 -12.68 -14.44 -15.34
CA GLY A 209 -12.42 -15.73 -16.01
C GLY A 209 -10.95 -16.02 -16.27
N VAL A 210 -10.05 -15.24 -15.65
CA VAL A 210 -8.59 -15.35 -15.80
C VAL A 210 -7.91 -15.13 -14.45
N PRO A 211 -6.75 -15.76 -14.20
CA PRO A 211 -5.93 -15.43 -13.05
C PRO A 211 -5.39 -14.00 -13.16
N ILE A 212 -5.29 -13.31 -12.03
CA ILE A 212 -4.95 -11.88 -11.98
C ILE A 212 -3.56 -11.69 -11.38
N ALA A 213 -2.60 -11.20 -12.16
CA ALA A 213 -1.31 -10.77 -11.64
C ALA A 213 -1.50 -9.42 -10.96
N ALA A 214 -1.16 -9.30 -9.67
CA ALA A 214 -1.38 -8.08 -8.92
C ALA A 214 -0.29 -7.83 -7.85
N PRO A 215 0.62 -6.86 -8.03
CA PRO A 215 1.36 -6.26 -6.93
C PRO A 215 0.48 -5.25 -6.18
N SER A 216 1.01 -4.63 -5.12
CA SER A 216 0.34 -3.50 -4.44
C SER A 216 0.05 -2.32 -5.39
N ALA A 217 -1.02 -1.56 -5.18
CA ALA A 217 -1.50 -0.52 -6.09
C ALA A 217 -0.95 0.90 -5.85
N ASN A 218 0.34 1.01 -5.47
CA ASN A 218 1.04 2.28 -5.28
C ASN A 218 1.96 2.62 -6.45
N SER A 219 2.41 3.87 -6.56
CA SER A 219 3.62 4.15 -7.35
C SER A 219 4.82 3.44 -6.72
N SER A 220 5.82 3.03 -7.51
CA SER A 220 7.03 2.36 -6.98
C SER A 220 7.66 3.19 -5.85
N THR A 221 8.35 2.51 -4.92
CA THR A 221 8.93 3.03 -3.66
C THR A 221 7.97 3.55 -2.58
N LYS A 222 6.79 4.08 -2.94
CA LYS A 222 5.80 4.59 -1.97
C LYS A 222 5.23 3.49 -1.04
N PRO A 223 4.70 3.85 0.15
CA PRO A 223 3.97 2.92 1.03
C PRO A 223 2.83 2.19 0.31
N SER A 224 2.50 0.96 0.71
CA SER A 224 1.39 0.23 0.07
C SER A 224 0.04 0.90 0.37
N PRO A 225 -0.94 0.84 -0.56
CA PRO A 225 -2.24 1.47 -0.36
C PRO A 225 -3.20 0.52 0.37
N THR A 226 -3.83 1.02 1.42
CA THR A 226 -4.89 0.31 2.18
C THR A 226 -6.29 0.85 1.93
N THR A 227 -6.45 1.86 1.07
CA THR A 227 -7.74 2.48 0.71
C THR A 227 -7.74 2.86 -0.77
N ALA A 228 -8.92 2.98 -1.39
CA ALA A 228 -9.04 3.47 -2.76
C ALA A 228 -8.48 4.90 -2.94
N LYS A 229 -8.62 5.75 -1.92
CA LYS A 229 -8.04 7.11 -1.88
C LYS A 229 -6.51 7.08 -2.00
N HIS A 230 -5.83 6.14 -1.32
CA HIS A 230 -4.38 5.96 -1.47
C HIS A 230 -4.00 5.57 -2.90
N VAL A 231 -4.80 4.71 -3.54
CA VAL A 231 -4.59 4.31 -4.93
C VAL A 231 -4.78 5.49 -5.88
N LEU A 232 -5.88 6.22 -5.72
CA LEU A 232 -6.20 7.38 -6.56
C LEU A 232 -5.09 8.43 -6.48
N HIS A 233 -4.61 8.74 -5.27
CA HIS A 233 -3.49 9.66 -5.07
C HIS A 233 -2.24 9.28 -5.87
N ASP A 234 -1.93 7.98 -5.94
CA ASP A 234 -0.70 7.50 -6.57
C ASP A 234 -0.83 7.24 -8.09
N LEU A 235 -2.01 6.82 -8.54
CA LEU A 235 -2.22 6.24 -9.87
C LEU A 235 -3.29 6.95 -10.70
N ASN A 236 -3.86 8.07 -10.24
CA ASN A 236 -4.80 8.85 -11.04
C ASN A 236 -4.19 9.23 -12.41
N GLY A 237 -4.93 8.95 -13.48
CA GLY A 237 -4.50 9.17 -14.85
C GLY A 237 -3.62 8.06 -15.44
N LYS A 238 -3.19 7.09 -14.63
CA LYS A 238 -2.33 5.96 -15.06
C LYS A 238 -3.10 4.65 -15.22
N ILE A 239 -4.28 4.54 -14.60
CA ILE A 239 -5.12 3.34 -14.58
C ILE A 239 -6.59 3.71 -14.82
N GLN A 240 -7.36 2.81 -15.43
CA GLN A 240 -8.72 3.16 -15.85
C GLN A 240 -9.72 3.10 -14.70
N TYR A 241 -9.61 2.08 -13.85
CA TYR A 241 -10.59 1.81 -12.80
C TYR A 241 -9.93 1.52 -11.45
N ILE A 242 -10.57 2.01 -10.40
CA ILE A 242 -10.35 1.61 -9.01
C ILE A 242 -11.68 1.07 -8.50
N LEU A 243 -11.71 -0.19 -8.09
CA LEU A 243 -12.86 -0.77 -7.40
C LEU A 243 -12.76 -0.40 -5.92
N ASP A 244 -13.64 0.45 -5.40
CA ASP A 244 -13.63 0.90 -4.01
C ASP A 244 -14.55 0.04 -3.16
N GLY A 245 -13.96 -0.94 -2.47
CA GLY A 245 -14.63 -1.80 -1.49
C GLY A 245 -14.26 -1.46 -0.05
N GLY A 246 -13.84 -0.23 0.23
CA GLY A 246 -13.46 0.22 1.57
C GLY A 246 -12.00 -0.12 1.95
N PRO A 247 -11.64 0.08 3.23
CA PRO A 247 -10.28 -0.12 3.73
C PRO A 247 -9.89 -1.60 3.83
N CYS A 248 -8.59 -1.88 3.75
CA CYS A 248 -8.03 -3.21 4.03
C CYS A 248 -7.91 -3.47 5.54
N ASN A 249 -8.14 -4.72 5.97
CA ASN A 249 -8.20 -5.10 7.38
C ASN A 249 -6.84 -5.38 8.03
N ILE A 250 -5.87 -5.91 7.28
CA ILE A 250 -4.55 -6.31 7.82
C ILE A 250 -3.52 -5.18 7.66
N GLY A 251 -3.51 -4.51 6.50
CA GLY A 251 -2.62 -3.38 6.20
C GLY A 251 -1.15 -3.69 5.93
N VAL A 252 -0.71 -4.93 6.10
CA VAL A 252 0.56 -5.44 5.56
C VAL A 252 0.30 -6.49 4.48
N GLU A 253 1.26 -6.68 3.58
CA GLU A 253 1.13 -7.66 2.49
C GLU A 253 1.12 -9.11 2.99
N SER A 254 0.77 -10.06 2.10
CA SER A 254 0.79 -11.48 2.39
C SER A 254 2.17 -12.02 2.77
N THR A 255 2.19 -13.03 3.65
CA THR A 255 3.39 -13.83 3.90
C THR A 255 3.70 -14.67 2.66
N VAL A 256 4.95 -14.72 2.23
CA VAL A 256 5.37 -15.48 1.03
C VAL A 256 6.21 -16.67 1.48
N VAL A 257 5.77 -17.87 1.11
CA VAL A 257 6.37 -19.13 1.53
C VAL A 257 6.83 -19.95 0.33
N ASP A 258 8.05 -20.45 0.44
CA ASP A 258 8.70 -21.37 -0.48
C ASP A 258 8.83 -22.75 0.15
N GLY A 259 7.87 -23.60 -0.16
CA GLY A 259 7.88 -25.04 0.14
C GLY A 259 8.57 -25.88 -0.91
N LEU A 260 9.16 -25.31 -1.97
CA LEU A 260 9.90 -26.12 -2.96
C LEU A 260 11.30 -26.49 -2.45
N ARG A 261 11.71 -25.95 -1.30
CA ARG A 261 12.98 -26.20 -0.62
C ARG A 261 12.76 -27.02 0.64
N ASP A 262 13.81 -27.72 1.06
CA ASP A 262 13.88 -28.40 2.34
C ASP A 262 15.15 -27.95 3.09
N PRO A 263 15.04 -27.32 4.28
CA PRO A 263 13.80 -26.90 4.93
C PRO A 263 13.04 -25.81 4.14
N PRO A 264 11.71 -25.68 4.31
CA PRO A 264 10.94 -24.60 3.70
C PRO A 264 11.38 -23.21 4.17
N LEU A 265 11.13 -22.18 3.36
CA LEU A 265 11.56 -20.81 3.62
C LEU A 265 10.39 -19.82 3.60
N ILE A 266 10.40 -18.86 4.51
CA ILE A 266 9.60 -17.62 4.39
C ILE A 266 10.44 -16.60 3.62
N LEU A 267 9.99 -16.21 2.44
CA LEU A 267 10.67 -15.20 1.59
C LEU A 267 10.22 -13.77 1.89
N ARG A 268 9.05 -13.61 2.53
CA ARG A 268 8.55 -12.31 2.99
C ARG A 268 7.63 -12.50 4.20
N PRO A 269 7.87 -11.80 5.32
CA PRO A 269 6.91 -11.79 6.44
C PRO A 269 5.70 -10.91 6.07
N GLY A 270 4.53 -11.31 6.53
CA GLY A 270 3.25 -10.67 6.20
C GLY A 270 2.14 -11.05 7.19
N GLY A 271 0.90 -11.16 6.69
CA GLY A 271 -0.28 -11.43 7.51
C GLY A 271 -0.35 -12.79 8.22
N VAL A 272 0.57 -13.73 7.95
CA VAL A 272 0.70 -15.01 8.67
C VAL A 272 2.08 -15.09 9.32
N SER A 273 2.14 -15.35 10.63
CA SER A 273 3.41 -15.40 11.36
C SER A 273 4.21 -16.68 11.04
N ILE A 274 5.51 -16.65 11.34
CA ILE A 274 6.34 -17.86 11.22
C ILE A 274 5.91 -18.95 12.19
N ASP A 275 5.44 -18.58 13.37
CA ASP A 275 5.03 -19.54 14.40
C ASP A 275 3.69 -20.19 14.05
N ASP A 276 2.73 -19.43 13.51
CA ASP A 276 1.48 -19.98 12.95
C ASP A 276 1.75 -21.04 11.85
N ILE A 277 2.79 -20.80 11.03
CA ILE A 277 3.23 -21.74 9.99
C ILE A 277 3.89 -22.97 10.62
N ARG A 278 4.74 -22.81 11.64
CA ARG A 278 5.41 -23.92 12.33
C ARG A 278 4.48 -24.87 13.05
N GLU A 279 3.31 -24.39 13.46
CA GLU A 279 2.24 -25.24 14.01
C GLU A 279 1.65 -26.22 12.99
N CYS A 280 1.87 -26.00 11.69
CA CYS A 280 1.35 -26.87 10.66
C CYS A 280 2.25 -28.10 10.48
N ARG A 281 1.65 -29.28 10.38
CA ARG A 281 2.37 -30.53 10.19
C ARG A 281 3.25 -30.48 8.92
N GLY A 282 4.54 -30.81 9.06
CA GLY A 282 5.53 -30.77 7.98
C GLY A 282 6.16 -29.40 7.74
N TRP A 283 5.79 -28.39 8.53
CA TRP A 283 6.28 -27.02 8.45
C TRP A 283 7.04 -26.58 9.70
N GLU A 284 7.28 -27.49 10.64
CA GLU A 284 7.92 -27.23 11.95
C GLU A 284 9.34 -26.65 11.80
N LYS A 285 10.02 -27.00 10.71
CA LYS A 285 11.39 -26.57 10.40
C LYS A 285 11.47 -25.35 9.47
N VAL A 286 10.36 -24.67 9.17
CA VAL A 286 10.39 -23.49 8.30
C VAL A 286 11.36 -22.43 8.86
N GLN A 287 12.12 -21.81 7.96
CA GLN A 287 13.15 -20.82 8.30
C GLN A 287 12.88 -19.46 7.67
N LYS A 288 13.50 -18.42 8.22
CA LYS A 288 13.50 -17.08 7.62
C LYS A 288 14.46 -17.07 6.43
N GLY A 289 13.93 -16.87 5.23
CA GLY A 289 14.68 -16.70 3.98
C GLY A 289 14.76 -15.24 3.49
N TYR A 290 14.32 -14.29 4.32
CA TYR A 290 14.37 -12.86 4.06
C TYR A 290 15.41 -12.18 4.95
N LYS A 291 15.87 -11.01 4.51
CA LYS A 291 16.65 -10.07 5.32
C LYS A 291 15.82 -8.81 5.61
N ASP A 292 16.16 -8.13 6.70
CA ASP A 292 15.53 -6.86 7.09
C ASP A 292 16.08 -5.65 6.33
N GLU A 293 17.12 -5.87 5.53
CA GLU A 293 17.65 -4.91 4.57
C GLU A 293 17.25 -5.32 3.16
N SER A 294 17.06 -4.33 2.28
CA SER A 294 16.88 -4.56 0.85
C SER A 294 18.15 -5.18 0.27
N GLU A 295 18.04 -6.28 -0.48
CA GLU A 295 19.20 -6.96 -1.07
C GLU A 295 19.90 -6.05 -2.10
N ILE A 296 21.12 -5.58 -1.79
CA ILE A 296 21.94 -4.79 -2.71
C ILE A 296 22.82 -5.73 -3.56
N GLY A 297 22.44 -5.94 -4.82
CA GLY A 297 23.30 -6.53 -5.86
C GLY A 297 22.95 -7.95 -6.38
N GLY A 298 23.31 -8.20 -7.64
CA GLY A 298 23.54 -9.52 -8.25
C GLY A 298 22.34 -10.27 -8.84
N SER A 299 21.45 -10.79 -7.99
CA SER A 299 20.43 -11.77 -8.37
C SER A 299 19.02 -11.16 -8.49
N ALA A 300 18.18 -11.78 -9.33
CA ALA A 300 16.76 -11.41 -9.43
C ALA A 300 16.02 -11.84 -8.15
N PRO A 301 15.14 -10.99 -7.58
CA PRO A 301 14.41 -11.32 -6.37
C PRO A 301 13.44 -12.48 -6.60
N ARG A 302 13.47 -13.49 -5.74
CA ARG A 302 12.60 -14.69 -5.85
C ARG A 302 11.13 -14.41 -5.51
N ALA A 303 10.88 -13.33 -4.78
CA ALA A 303 9.55 -12.88 -4.39
C ALA A 303 9.50 -11.34 -4.33
N PRO A 304 8.31 -10.73 -4.45
CA PRO A 304 8.17 -9.29 -4.31
C PRO A 304 8.61 -8.80 -2.93
N GLY A 305 9.31 -7.67 -2.88
CA GLY A 305 9.67 -6.99 -1.61
C GLY A 305 11.04 -7.35 -1.04
N MET A 306 11.91 -8.03 -1.79
CA MET A 306 13.25 -8.44 -1.33
C MET A 306 14.37 -7.45 -1.68
N LYS A 307 14.44 -6.95 -2.92
CA LYS A 307 15.62 -6.24 -3.47
C LYS A 307 15.57 -4.71 -3.38
N TYR A 308 14.41 -4.10 -3.61
CA TYR A 308 14.31 -2.65 -3.76
C TYR A 308 13.98 -1.95 -2.44
N LYS A 309 14.31 -0.64 -2.34
CA LYS A 309 13.81 0.20 -1.24
C LYS A 309 12.29 0.31 -1.41
N HIS A 310 11.57 -0.28 -0.47
CA HIS A 310 10.11 -0.33 -0.48
C HIS A 310 9.59 0.43 0.73
N TYR A 311 8.43 1.08 0.57
CA TYR A 311 7.67 1.69 1.65
C TYR A 311 8.28 2.97 2.25
N SER A 312 9.15 3.65 1.51
CA SER A 312 9.79 4.86 2.01
C SER A 312 8.94 6.09 1.70
N PRO A 313 8.53 6.85 2.73
CA PRO A 313 8.03 8.20 2.52
C PRO A 313 9.17 9.11 2.01
N ASN A 314 8.82 10.34 1.62
CA ASN A 314 9.81 11.36 1.25
C ASN A 314 10.64 11.82 2.45
N ALA A 315 10.04 11.79 3.65
CA ALA A 315 10.66 12.17 4.91
C ALA A 315 11.77 11.19 5.34
N THR A 316 12.74 11.69 6.12
CA THR A 316 13.73 10.84 6.79
C THR A 316 13.04 10.03 7.89
N VAL A 317 12.96 8.71 7.72
CA VAL A 317 12.39 7.81 8.72
C VAL A 317 13.48 7.31 9.67
N ILE A 318 13.25 7.47 10.97
CA ILE A 318 14.11 7.00 12.04
C ILE A 318 13.33 5.97 12.85
N LEU A 319 13.75 4.71 12.75
CA LEU A 319 13.18 3.63 13.57
C LEU A 319 13.92 3.56 14.90
N CYS A 320 13.20 3.70 16.00
CA CYS A 320 13.75 3.60 17.35
C CYS A 320 13.41 2.23 17.94
N GLU A 321 14.42 1.37 17.99
CA GLU A 321 14.35 0.03 18.58
C GLU A 321 14.82 0.08 20.05
N ASN A 322 14.49 -0.97 20.82
CA ASN A 322 14.96 -1.16 22.20
C ASN A 322 14.59 -0.05 23.20
N GLY A 323 13.44 0.61 23.01
CA GLY A 323 12.93 1.60 23.96
C GLY A 323 13.69 2.93 23.96
N ILE A 324 14.53 3.19 22.96
CA ILE A 324 15.16 4.50 22.77
C ILE A 324 14.07 5.54 22.57
N LEU A 325 14.15 6.63 23.34
CA LEU A 325 13.26 7.77 23.21
C LEU A 325 14.01 8.94 22.56
N PRO A 326 13.55 9.47 21.41
CA PRO A 326 14.13 10.66 20.81
C PRO A 326 13.96 11.88 21.73
N THR A 327 14.91 12.81 21.68
CA THR A 327 14.80 14.14 22.31
C THR A 327 14.70 15.22 21.23
N PRO A 328 14.18 16.43 21.55
CA PRO A 328 14.18 17.53 20.58
C PRO A 328 15.58 17.76 20.01
N GLN A 329 16.61 17.80 20.87
CA GLN A 329 18.00 18.06 20.48
C GLN A 329 18.63 16.94 19.63
N SER A 330 18.14 15.70 19.75
CA SER A 330 18.63 14.59 18.89
C SER A 330 18.01 14.61 17.50
N THR A 331 17.07 15.51 17.20
CA THR A 331 16.32 15.49 15.94
C THR A 331 17.18 15.93 14.76
N PRO A 332 17.37 15.08 13.73
CA PRO A 332 18.15 15.47 12.56
C PRO A 332 17.56 16.66 11.81
N GLY A 333 18.43 17.55 11.33
CA GLY A 333 18.01 18.76 10.61
C GLY A 333 17.48 19.89 11.50
N LEU A 334 17.43 19.70 12.83
CA LEU A 334 17.09 20.79 13.74
C LEU A 334 18.15 21.90 13.65
N LYS A 335 17.70 23.12 13.38
CA LYS A 335 18.54 24.33 13.41
C LYS A 335 18.18 25.16 14.63
N LEU A 336 19.16 25.38 15.49
CA LEU A 336 19.08 26.32 16.60
C LEU A 336 19.06 27.75 16.03
N ILE A 337 18.25 28.59 16.64
CA ILE A 337 17.99 29.96 16.29
C ILE A 337 18.80 30.81 17.25
N ASP A 338 19.77 31.53 16.70
CA ASP A 338 20.45 32.57 17.45
C ASP A 338 19.49 33.75 17.65
N MET A 339 18.90 33.84 18.84
CA MET A 339 18.21 35.05 19.27
C MET A 339 19.27 36.03 19.79
N GLY A 340 20.15 36.48 18.89
CA GLY A 340 21.21 37.43 19.23
C GLY A 340 20.65 38.63 19.99
N GLU A 341 21.41 39.12 20.97
CA GLU A 341 21.14 40.36 21.68
C GLU A 341 20.82 41.44 20.64
N ARG A 342 19.55 41.81 20.50
CA ARG A 342 19.22 43.05 19.80
C ARG A 342 19.83 44.14 20.63
N GLU A 343 20.88 44.77 20.09
CA GLU A 343 21.46 46.00 20.62
C GLU A 343 20.32 46.92 21.06
N ILE A 344 20.27 47.15 22.37
CA ILE A 344 19.50 48.23 22.96
C ILE A 344 20.18 49.48 22.44
N ALA A 345 19.65 50.05 21.35
CA ALA A 345 19.96 51.42 20.99
C ALA A 345 19.35 52.28 22.10
N ASP A 346 20.22 52.80 22.96
CA ASP A 346 19.94 53.77 24.00
C ASP A 346 18.92 54.81 23.51
N THR A 347 17.74 54.82 24.12
CA THR A 347 16.96 56.04 24.28
C THR A 347 16.24 55.98 25.61
N GLU A 348 16.66 56.87 26.51
CA GLU A 348 16.10 57.10 27.83
C GLU A 348 14.58 57.32 27.75
N ASN A 349 13.81 56.38 28.29
CA ASN A 349 12.61 56.68 29.09
C ASN A 349 12.07 55.40 29.73
N GLU A 350 11.99 55.42 31.05
CA GLU A 350 11.24 54.44 31.85
C GLU A 350 9.76 54.49 31.47
N SER A 351 9.24 53.43 30.84
CA SER A 351 7.85 52.96 30.96
C SER A 351 7.68 51.64 30.18
N GLU A 352 7.22 50.61 30.88
CA GLU A 352 6.76 49.30 30.36
C GLU A 352 7.79 48.45 29.59
N ARG A 353 8.45 47.53 30.31
CA ARG A 353 9.02 46.31 29.71
C ARG A 353 7.88 45.43 29.19
N ILE A 354 7.41 45.72 27.98
CA ILE A 354 6.67 44.73 27.20
C ILE A 354 7.75 43.80 26.63
N GLU A 355 7.91 42.62 27.23
CA GLU A 355 8.52 41.48 26.53
C GLU A 355 7.67 41.20 25.30
N ILE A 356 8.00 41.82 24.18
CA ILE A 356 7.48 41.42 22.88
C ILE A 356 8.18 40.08 22.56
N VAL A 357 7.62 39.00 23.11
CA VAL A 357 7.90 37.64 22.64
C VAL A 357 7.64 37.69 21.13
N PRO A 358 8.64 37.44 20.28
CA PRO A 358 8.41 37.51 18.85
C PRO A 358 7.29 36.54 18.50
N GLU A 359 6.29 37.01 17.74
CA GLU A 359 5.31 36.14 17.10
C GLU A 359 6.09 35.00 16.46
N ALA A 360 5.91 33.81 17.04
CA ALA A 360 6.62 32.56 16.80
C ALA A 360 7.60 32.57 15.60
N PRO A 361 8.90 32.28 15.79
CA PRO A 361 9.81 32.10 14.65
C PRO A 361 9.21 31.10 13.64
N PRO A 362 9.51 31.26 12.34
CA PRO A 362 9.05 30.33 11.32
C PRO A 362 9.43 28.91 11.74
N THR A 363 8.49 27.98 11.61
CA THR A 363 8.73 26.58 11.98
C THR A 363 9.92 26.08 11.15
N ASN A 364 10.99 25.66 11.81
CA ASN A 364 12.23 25.26 11.13
C ASN A 364 12.25 23.75 10.78
N LEU A 365 11.33 22.97 11.35
CA LEU A 365 11.26 21.52 11.14
C LEU A 365 9.87 20.96 11.46
N ASN A 366 9.35 20.11 10.58
CA ASN A 366 8.15 19.32 10.79
C ASN A 366 8.56 17.88 11.18
N VAL A 367 8.15 17.44 12.35
CA VAL A 367 8.47 16.12 12.91
C VAL A 367 7.21 15.28 13.03
N GLY A 368 7.23 14.10 12.44
CA GLY A 368 6.22 13.06 12.59
C GLY A 368 6.61 12.10 13.71
N ILE A 369 5.63 11.68 14.51
CA ILE A 369 5.79 10.69 15.58
C ILE A 369 4.77 9.59 15.34
N LEU A 370 5.24 8.38 15.06
CA LEU A 370 4.43 7.17 14.96
C LEU A 370 4.65 6.35 16.22
N ARG A 371 3.69 6.42 17.15
CA ARG A 371 3.76 5.75 18.45
C ARG A 371 2.79 4.59 18.57
N THR A 372 3.12 3.70 19.48
CA THR A 372 2.40 2.49 19.86
C THR A 372 2.02 2.59 21.33
N GLU A 373 2.24 1.56 22.14
CA GLU A 373 1.85 1.51 23.54
C GLU A 373 2.86 2.16 24.52
N HIS A 374 4.16 2.22 24.21
CA HIS A 374 5.16 2.62 25.19
C HIS A 374 5.51 4.11 25.12
N TRP A 375 5.44 4.74 23.95
CA TRP A 375 5.73 6.16 23.85
C TRP A 375 4.55 7.02 24.29
N ASP A 376 4.84 7.92 25.23
CA ASP A 376 3.96 9.02 25.59
C ASP A 376 3.64 9.87 24.35
N LYS A 377 2.44 10.46 24.34
CA LYS A 377 2.07 11.46 23.34
C LYS A 377 3.14 12.55 23.26
N TRP A 378 3.54 12.92 22.05
CA TRP A 378 4.62 13.89 21.81
C TRP A 378 5.99 13.46 22.34
N LEU A 379 6.22 12.15 22.55
CA LEU A 379 7.43 11.61 23.17
C LEU A 379 7.68 12.15 24.59
N GLY A 380 6.65 12.69 25.24
CA GLY A 380 6.81 13.39 26.51
C GLY A 380 7.53 14.76 26.39
N TRP A 381 7.79 15.27 25.18
CA TRP A 381 8.44 16.57 24.96
C TRP A 381 7.62 17.76 25.49
N GLY A 382 6.38 17.55 25.95
CA GLY A 382 5.63 18.59 26.65
C GLY A 382 5.90 18.66 28.16
N LYS A 383 6.55 17.65 28.75
CA LYS A 383 6.81 17.55 30.19
C LYS A 383 8.24 18.00 30.46
N ASN A 384 8.38 19.09 31.20
CA ASN A 384 9.67 19.65 31.55
C ASN A 384 10.31 18.86 32.71
N PRO A 385 11.52 18.28 32.58
CA PRO A 385 12.15 17.57 33.69
C PRO A 385 12.73 18.51 34.77
N LYS A 386 12.91 19.81 34.50
CA LYS A 386 13.63 20.74 35.40
C LYS A 386 12.99 22.11 35.65
N GLY A 387 11.87 22.45 35.02
CA GLY A 387 11.13 23.69 35.32
C GLY A 387 11.45 24.93 34.48
N ASP A 388 12.45 24.90 33.60
CA ASP A 388 12.78 26.05 32.72
C ASP A 388 12.19 25.97 31.30
N ALA A 389 11.69 27.11 30.82
CA ALA A 389 10.82 27.38 29.67
C ALA A 389 10.88 26.49 28.40
N MET A 390 10.31 25.28 28.44
CA MET A 390 9.67 24.67 27.25
C MET A 390 8.18 24.99 27.28
N LYS A 391 7.76 26.00 26.52
CA LYS A 391 6.34 26.36 26.38
C LYS A 391 5.79 25.63 25.15
N VAL A 392 4.90 24.64 25.37
CA VAL A 392 4.03 24.08 24.32
C VAL A 392 2.99 25.14 23.98
N LEU A 393 3.35 26.07 23.10
CA LEU A 393 2.44 27.10 22.64
C LEU A 393 1.55 26.46 21.58
N GLN A 394 0.29 26.27 21.99
CA GLN A 394 -0.86 25.91 21.17
C GLN A 394 -1.15 24.39 21.06
N HIS A 395 -2.09 23.94 21.90
CA HIS A 395 -2.92 22.77 21.61
C HIS A 395 -3.89 23.16 20.48
N CYS A 396 -3.72 22.61 19.28
CA CYS A 396 -4.72 22.78 18.22
C CYS A 396 -5.12 21.44 17.61
N LYS A 397 -6.40 21.11 17.87
CA LYS A 397 -7.28 20.08 17.31
C LYS A 397 -6.76 18.63 17.30
N LYS A 398 -7.54 17.74 17.94
CA LYS A 398 -7.83 16.43 17.34
C LYS A 398 -8.43 16.75 15.97
N GLU A 399 -7.61 16.77 14.94
CA GLU A 399 -8.12 16.75 13.58
C GLU A 399 -8.28 15.28 13.25
N THR A 400 -9.51 14.79 13.30
CA THR A 400 -9.85 13.63 12.49
C THR A 400 -9.56 14.04 11.06
N GLY A 401 -8.55 13.45 10.44
CA GLY A 401 -8.54 13.43 8.99
C GLY A 401 -9.81 12.68 8.59
N THR A 402 -10.85 13.40 8.17
CA THR A 402 -12.05 12.77 7.61
C THR A 402 -11.67 12.09 6.30
N THR A 403 -11.23 10.84 6.40
CA THR A 403 -11.50 9.83 5.40
C THR A 403 -12.97 9.47 5.57
N ASP A 404 -13.87 10.11 4.81
CA ASP A 404 -15.26 9.64 4.69
C ASP A 404 -15.24 8.13 4.39
N GLY A 405 -15.71 7.33 5.36
CA GLY A 405 -15.50 5.89 5.50
C GLY A 405 -14.18 5.52 6.21
N LEU A 406 -14.22 5.36 7.54
CA LEU A 406 -13.08 5.01 8.43
C LEU A 406 -12.20 3.89 7.84
N THR A 407 -10.87 3.90 8.00
CA THR A 407 -10.05 4.39 9.11
C THR A 407 -9.61 5.85 9.00
N ALA A 408 -10.25 6.72 9.78
CA ALA A 408 -9.70 8.02 10.14
C ALA A 408 -8.49 7.75 11.04
N LEU A 409 -7.29 8.04 10.54
CA LEU A 409 -6.13 8.13 11.41
C LEU A 409 -6.32 9.37 12.28
N ASP A 410 -6.53 9.14 13.57
CA ASP A 410 -6.47 10.21 14.55
C ASP A 410 -5.01 10.63 14.70
N TYR A 411 -4.72 11.85 14.26
CA TYR A 411 -3.46 12.52 14.58
C TYR A 411 -3.73 13.72 15.46
N SER A 412 -2.69 14.14 16.15
CA SER A 412 -2.66 15.42 16.84
C SER A 412 -1.59 16.28 16.21
N VAL A 413 -1.76 17.60 16.26
CA VAL A 413 -0.71 18.57 15.92
C VAL A 413 -0.34 19.41 17.14
N ALA A 414 0.95 19.67 17.34
CA ALA A 414 1.47 20.57 18.36
C ALA A 414 2.63 21.40 17.80
N LYS A 415 2.90 22.57 18.38
CA LYS A 415 4.11 23.35 18.10
C LYS A 415 4.93 23.46 19.37
N LEU A 416 6.15 22.93 19.33
CA LEU A 416 7.11 23.00 20.42
C LEU A 416 8.01 24.22 20.22
N PHE A 417 8.21 24.97 21.29
CA PHE A 417 9.12 26.11 21.33
C PHE A 417 10.02 26.02 22.55
N HIS A 418 11.30 26.27 22.33
CA HIS A 418 12.30 26.42 23.37
C HIS A 418 13.03 27.74 23.15
N CYS A 419 13.21 28.52 24.21
CA CYS A 419 13.91 29.79 24.18
C CYS A 419 15.00 29.76 25.25
N ASP A 420 16.26 29.65 24.83
CA ASP A 420 17.45 29.68 25.71
C ASP A 420 18.63 30.32 24.97
N GLY A 421 18.51 31.62 24.70
CA GLY A 421 19.52 32.37 23.93
C GLY A 421 19.80 31.77 22.56
N ALA A 422 21.06 31.39 22.32
CA ALA A 422 21.52 30.79 21.06
C ALA A 422 20.93 29.39 20.76
N ASP A 423 20.37 28.70 21.77
CA ASP A 423 19.81 27.35 21.65
C ASP A 423 18.28 27.36 21.39
N SER A 424 17.71 28.49 20.98
CA SER A 424 16.27 28.62 20.75
C SER A 424 15.82 27.82 19.52
N PHE A 425 14.63 27.20 19.53
CA PHE A 425 14.11 26.48 18.37
C PHE A 425 12.59 26.39 18.31
N SER A 426 12.05 26.09 17.13
CA SER A 426 10.63 25.79 16.91
C SER A 426 10.41 24.56 16.04
N ILE A 427 9.60 23.61 16.53
CA ILE A 427 9.28 22.34 15.85
C ILE A 427 7.77 22.19 15.77
N LYS A 428 7.24 21.79 14.61
CA LYS A 428 5.85 21.33 14.50
C LYS A 428 5.83 19.81 14.60
N LEU A 429 5.05 19.30 15.56
CA LEU A 429 4.86 17.88 15.80
C LEU A 429 3.56 17.40 15.19
N ILE A 430 3.60 16.24 14.55
CA ILE A 430 2.44 15.48 14.09
C ILE A 430 2.52 14.10 14.73
N ASP A 431 1.61 13.80 15.64
CA ASP A 431 1.61 12.56 16.43
C ASP A 431 0.46 11.66 16.00
N VAL A 432 0.78 10.41 15.67
CA VAL A 432 -0.17 9.37 15.29
C VAL A 432 0.01 8.18 16.24
N HIS A 433 -1.09 7.74 16.85
CA HIS A 433 -1.14 6.50 17.60
C HIS A 433 -1.56 5.35 16.69
N LEU A 434 -0.65 4.40 16.44
CA LEU A 434 -0.91 3.27 15.56
C LEU A 434 -1.73 2.16 16.23
N GLY A 435 -1.70 2.09 17.56
CA GLY A 435 -2.47 1.15 18.37
C GLY A 435 -1.57 0.44 19.39
N ASN A 436 -2.16 -0.53 20.10
CA ASN A 436 -1.52 -1.24 21.21
C ASN A 436 -1.16 -2.70 20.88
N ASN A 437 -1.40 -3.14 19.64
CA ASN A 437 -1.09 -4.50 19.22
C ASN A 437 -0.62 -4.53 17.77
N ALA A 438 0.12 -5.57 17.40
CA ALA A 438 0.71 -5.69 16.07
C ALA A 438 -0.30 -5.56 14.93
N GLN A 439 -1.55 -6.05 15.12
CA GLN A 439 -2.59 -5.99 14.09
C GLN A 439 -3.06 -4.56 13.81
N THR A 440 -3.37 -3.80 14.86
CA THR A 440 -3.75 -2.38 14.73
C THR A 440 -2.60 -1.54 14.18
N ILE A 441 -1.38 -1.83 14.61
CA ILE A 441 -0.19 -1.15 14.12
C ILE A 441 0.03 -1.45 12.62
N ALA A 442 -0.14 -2.71 12.20
CA ALA A 442 -0.06 -3.13 10.81
C ALA A 442 -1.10 -2.42 9.91
N SER A 443 -2.33 -2.28 10.38
CA SER A 443 -3.39 -1.60 9.62
C SER A 443 -3.17 -0.08 9.51
N GLY A 444 -2.56 0.53 10.54
CA GLY A 444 -2.27 1.96 10.59
C GLY A 444 -0.97 2.40 9.92
N LEU A 445 0.07 1.55 9.88
CA LEU A 445 1.45 1.96 9.55
C LEU A 445 1.57 2.67 8.19
N PHE A 446 1.11 2.06 7.09
CA PHE A 446 1.25 2.68 5.76
C PHE A 446 0.38 3.92 5.59
N ALA A 447 -0.80 3.92 6.18
CA ALA A 447 -1.70 5.06 6.11
C ALA A 447 -1.10 6.24 6.90
N ALA A 448 -0.45 5.98 8.04
CA ALA A 448 0.25 7.00 8.82
C ALA A 448 1.47 7.56 8.06
N LEU A 449 2.31 6.70 7.47
CA LEU A 449 3.43 7.14 6.62
C LEU A 449 2.97 8.03 5.46
N ARG A 450 1.83 7.71 4.83
CA ARG A 450 1.23 8.52 3.77
C ARG A 450 0.69 9.86 4.28
N GLU A 451 0.08 9.89 5.47
CA GLU A 451 -0.36 11.14 6.08
C GLU A 451 0.84 12.05 6.43
N MET A 452 1.97 11.48 6.87
CA MET A 452 3.19 12.25 7.11
C MET A 452 3.73 12.89 5.82
N ASP A 453 3.75 12.15 4.70
CA ASP A 453 4.10 12.69 3.38
C ASP A 453 3.18 13.83 2.95
N LYS A 454 1.86 13.64 3.10
CA LYS A 454 0.85 14.65 2.76
C LYS A 454 1.04 15.95 3.56
N ARG A 455 1.51 15.83 4.80
CA ARG A 455 1.73 16.96 5.71
C ARG A 455 3.09 17.64 5.53
N GLY A 456 3.95 17.12 4.65
CA GLY A 456 5.29 17.68 4.44
C GLY A 456 6.17 17.56 5.70
N VAL A 457 6.12 16.40 6.36
CA VAL A 457 7.03 16.09 7.46
C VAL A 457 8.45 15.89 6.93
N ASP A 458 9.44 16.43 7.64
CA ASP A 458 10.86 16.32 7.29
C ASP A 458 11.49 15.07 7.90
N VAL A 459 11.15 14.76 9.16
CA VAL A 459 11.66 13.61 9.92
C VAL A 459 10.51 12.87 10.59
N ILE A 460 10.48 11.54 10.46
CA ILE A 460 9.48 10.67 11.11
C ILE A 460 10.19 9.76 12.11
N PHE A 461 9.86 9.88 13.38
CA PHE A 461 10.20 8.89 14.40
C PHE A 461 9.17 7.78 14.44
N VAL A 462 9.63 6.52 14.42
CA VAL A 462 8.78 5.34 14.50
C VAL A 462 9.18 4.51 15.71
N GLU A 463 8.23 4.26 16.60
CA GLU A 463 8.41 3.36 17.74
C GLU A 463 8.51 1.91 17.24
N GLY A 464 9.61 1.23 17.58
CA GLY A 464 9.76 -0.20 17.33
C GLY A 464 8.93 -1.04 18.30
N ILE A 465 8.39 -2.15 17.79
CA ILE A 465 7.65 -3.14 18.60
C ILE A 465 8.47 -4.41 18.81
N ARG A 466 8.12 -5.16 19.85
CA ARG A 466 8.73 -6.47 20.14
C ARG A 466 8.28 -7.51 19.12
N GLU A 467 9.23 -8.27 18.58
CA GLU A 467 8.95 -9.42 17.72
C GLU A 467 8.88 -10.69 18.56
N ASP A 468 7.77 -10.89 19.27
CA ASP A 468 7.54 -12.08 20.11
C ASP A 468 7.16 -13.35 19.33
N GLY A 469 7.13 -13.27 18.00
CA GLY A 469 6.80 -14.38 17.10
C GLY A 469 5.31 -14.50 16.78
N VAL A 470 4.45 -13.74 17.47
CA VAL A 470 3.00 -13.83 17.33
C VAL A 470 2.46 -12.79 16.34
N GLY A 471 1.55 -13.23 15.46
CA GLY A 471 0.81 -12.35 14.56
C GLY A 471 1.68 -11.56 13.57
N THR A 472 1.36 -10.29 13.38
CA THR A 472 1.93 -9.44 12.32
C THR A 472 3.16 -8.63 12.75
N ALA A 473 3.68 -8.82 13.97
CA ALA A 473 4.76 -8.00 14.54
C ALA A 473 6.03 -8.02 13.68
N ALA A 474 6.45 -9.22 13.26
CA ALA A 474 7.61 -9.38 12.37
C ALA A 474 7.40 -8.74 10.99
N ALA A 475 6.16 -8.71 10.50
CA ALA A 475 5.84 -8.02 9.25
C ALA A 475 5.95 -6.50 9.42
N VAL A 476 5.35 -5.95 10.48
CA VAL A 476 5.43 -4.51 10.82
C VAL A 476 6.89 -4.08 10.94
N MET A 477 7.70 -4.78 11.74
CA MET A 477 9.12 -4.44 11.91
C MET A 477 9.90 -4.57 10.62
N ASN A 478 9.64 -5.60 9.80
CA ASN A 478 10.27 -5.69 8.48
C ASN A 478 9.91 -4.49 7.57
N ARG A 479 8.67 -3.99 7.62
CA ARG A 479 8.26 -2.80 6.85
C ARG A 479 8.88 -1.52 7.41
N ALA A 480 8.86 -1.35 8.72
CA ALA A 480 9.47 -0.20 9.39
C ALA A 480 10.99 -0.13 9.12
N ARG A 481 11.70 -1.25 9.24
CA ARG A 481 13.14 -1.36 8.95
C ARG A 481 13.51 -1.07 7.50
N LYS A 482 12.63 -1.40 6.54
CA LYS A 482 12.80 -1.11 5.11
C LYS A 482 12.45 0.34 4.75
N ALA A 483 11.50 0.94 5.47
CA ALA A 483 11.16 2.35 5.33
C ALA A 483 12.23 3.26 5.96
N ALA A 484 12.85 2.81 7.06
CA ALA A 484 13.85 3.52 7.84
C ALA A 484 15.06 3.93 7.00
N THR A 485 15.43 5.21 7.11
CA THR A 485 16.70 5.76 6.65
C THR A 485 17.77 5.59 7.73
N GLU A 486 17.39 5.74 9.00
CA GLU A 486 18.25 5.48 10.16
C GLU A 486 17.56 4.54 11.16
N ARG A 487 18.37 3.78 11.90
CA ARG A 487 17.91 2.90 12.97
C ARG A 487 18.65 3.26 14.25
N TRP A 488 17.92 3.67 15.27
CA TRP A 488 18.45 3.95 16.59
C TRP A 488 18.14 2.75 17.48
N GLY A 489 19.14 2.15 18.12
CA GLY A 489 18.94 0.92 18.90
C GLY A 489 20.05 -0.10 18.76
N ASN A 490 20.91 0.06 17.73
CA ASN A 490 22.05 -0.81 17.51
C ASN A 490 23.34 -0.25 18.13
N MET A 491 23.56 -0.62 19.38
CA MET A 491 24.91 -0.80 19.92
C MET A 491 24.95 -2.05 20.82
N MET A 492 24.84 -3.22 20.20
CA MET A 492 25.54 -4.43 20.68
C MET A 492 26.16 -5.16 19.48
N THR A 493 27.44 -4.85 19.29
CA THR A 493 28.56 -5.72 18.89
C THR A 493 28.28 -7.08 18.22
N LYS A 494 28.93 -7.26 17.05
CA LYS A 494 29.58 -8.46 16.50
C LYS A 494 29.07 -9.84 16.86
#